data_AF-A0A420WZW3-F1
#
_entry.id   AF-A0A420WZW3-F1
#
_cell.length_a   1.000
_cell.length_b   1.000
_cell.length_c   1.000
_cell.angle_alpha   90.00
_cell.angle_beta   90.00
_cell.angle_gamma   90.00
#
_symmetry.space_group_name_H-M   'P 1'
#
loop_
_entity.id
_entity.type
_entity.pdbx_description
1 polymer ?
#
loop_
_entity_poly.entity_id
_entity_poly.type
_entity_poly.pdbx_seq_one_letter_code
_entity_poly.pdbx_strand_id
1 'polypeptide(L)'
;MKFSDLVSFDRFVSPTLIRIGYWIGIAMIILSGLSAAISAVAGYGGSIGTAFMIVMGTLVTLIFWRVFCELAFLLFAIHDRLGELKPTRERGDEDGHS
;
A
#
# COMPACT_ATOMS: atom_id res chain seq x y z
N MET A 1 -27.32 7.11 -3.96
CA MET A 1 -25.98 7.56 -4.37
C MET A 1 -25.13 6.31 -4.59
N LYS A 2 -24.74 6.01 -5.83
CA LYS A 2 -24.09 4.75 -6.20
C LYS A 2 -22.59 4.80 -5.89
N PHE A 3 -22.18 4.10 -4.84
CA PHE A 3 -20.76 3.86 -4.55
C PHE A 3 -20.06 3.04 -5.65
N SER A 4 -20.82 2.35 -6.49
CA SER A 4 -20.29 1.57 -7.62
C SER A 4 -19.68 2.42 -8.75
N ASP A 5 -20.04 3.70 -8.89
CA ASP A 5 -19.45 4.60 -9.90
C ASP A 5 -18.15 5.27 -9.42
N LEU A 6 -17.93 5.34 -8.10
CA LEU A 6 -16.66 5.80 -7.52
C LEU A 6 -15.52 4.77 -7.71
N VAL A 7 -15.85 3.57 -8.17
CA VAL A 7 -14.93 2.48 -8.50
C VAL A 7 -14.67 2.39 -10.03
N SER A 8 -15.33 3.22 -10.85
CA SER A 8 -15.11 3.30 -12.31
C SER A 8 -13.83 4.06 -12.71
N PHE A 9 -12.80 4.06 -11.87
CA PHE A 9 -11.62 4.95 -11.98
C PHE A 9 -10.34 4.17 -12.28
N ASP A 10 -10.44 3.31 -13.29
CA ASP A 10 -9.48 2.32 -13.78
C ASP A 10 -8.09 2.88 -14.16
N ARG A 11 -7.92 4.20 -14.33
CA ARG A 11 -6.65 4.79 -14.82
C ARG A 11 -5.91 5.72 -13.85
N PHE A 12 -6.49 6.05 -12.69
CA PHE A 12 -5.89 7.05 -11.77
C PHE A 12 -6.00 6.69 -10.27
N VAL A 13 -6.67 5.59 -9.92
CA VAL A 13 -6.89 5.23 -8.50
C VAL A 13 -5.59 4.92 -7.80
N SER A 14 -4.69 4.18 -8.43
CA SER A 14 -3.66 3.52 -7.65
C SER A 14 -2.59 4.39 -7.00
N PRO A 15 -2.00 5.42 -7.66
CA PRO A 15 -1.02 6.26 -6.98
C PRO A 15 -1.64 7.00 -5.78
N THR A 16 -2.93 7.33 -5.85
CA THR A 16 -3.63 8.07 -4.78
C THR A 16 -4.13 7.15 -3.67
N LEU A 17 -4.67 5.97 -4.02
CA LEU A 17 -5.22 5.00 -3.07
C LEU A 17 -4.12 4.47 -2.14
N ILE A 18 -2.93 4.18 -2.68
CA ILE A 18 -1.78 3.72 -1.90
C ILE A 18 -1.29 4.81 -0.94
N ARG A 19 -1.30 6.09 -1.35
CA ARG A 19 -0.94 7.22 -0.48
C ARG A 19 -1.89 7.32 0.72
N ILE A 20 -3.20 7.19 0.49
CA ILE A 20 -4.22 7.23 1.55
C ILE A 20 -4.07 6.01 2.46
N GLY A 21 -3.90 4.82 1.89
CA GLY A 21 -3.70 3.58 2.64
C GLY A 21 -2.43 3.60 3.50
N TYR A 22 -1.34 4.17 3.01
CA TYR A 22 -0.09 4.32 3.74
C TYR A 22 -0.26 5.17 5.01
N TRP A 23 -0.91 6.34 4.89
CA TRP A 23 -1.15 7.23 6.02
C TRP A 23 -2.11 6.62 7.04
N ILE A 24 -3.19 5.97 6.58
CA ILE A 24 -4.14 5.26 7.44
C ILE A 24 -3.44 4.11 8.19
N GLY A 25 -2.59 3.37 7.49
CA GLY A 25 -1.81 2.28 8.08
C GLY A 25 -0.85 2.74 9.17
N ILE A 26 -0.12 3.82 8.92
CA ILE A 26 0.73 4.45 9.94
C ILE A 26 -0.08 4.89 11.14
N ALA A 27 -1.22 5.56 10.92
CA ALA A 27 -2.09 5.97 12.00
C ALA A 27 -2.55 4.74 12.82
N MET A 28 -3.00 3.68 12.16
CA MET A 28 -3.41 2.43 12.82
C MET A 28 -2.29 1.77 13.61
N ILE A 29 -1.06 1.73 13.08
CA ILE A 29 0.11 1.14 13.77
C ILE A 29 0.49 1.98 14.99
N ILE A 30 0.48 3.31 14.87
CA ILE A 30 0.74 4.21 16.01
C ILE A 30 -0.34 4.06 17.07
N LEU A 31 -1.62 4.05 16.69
CA LEU A 31 -2.73 3.86 17.62
C LEU A 31 -2.65 2.50 18.33
N SER A 32 -2.32 1.43 17.58
CA SER A 32 -2.18 0.07 18.12
C SER A 32 -0.95 -0.07 19.02
N GLY A 33 0.17 0.56 18.66
CA GLY A 33 1.37 0.58 19.49
C GLY A 33 1.16 1.37 20.79
N LEU A 34 0.47 2.51 20.72
CA LEU A 34 0.13 3.32 21.88
C LEU A 34 -0.85 2.61 22.81
N SER A 35 -1.91 2.00 22.27
CA SER A 35 -2.86 1.23 23.07
C SER A 35 -2.19 0.03 23.73
N ALA A 36 -1.35 -0.70 22.99
CA ALA A 36 -0.55 -1.80 23.53
C ALA A 36 0.39 -1.35 24.65
N ALA A 37 1.05 -0.20 24.51
CA ALA A 37 1.92 0.36 25.55
C ALA A 37 1.14 0.74 26.82
N ILE A 38 -0.03 1.38 26.68
CA ILE A 38 -0.90 1.72 27.81
C ILE A 38 -1.42 0.45 28.50
N SER A 39 -1.84 -0.57 27.74
CA SER A 39 -2.27 -1.85 28.30
C SER A 39 -1.15 -2.59 29.01
N ALA A 40 0.10 -2.50 28.51
CA ALA A 40 1.25 -3.16 29.12
C ALA A 40 1.61 -2.57 30.50
N VAL A 41 1.44 -1.25 30.67
CA VAL A 41 1.74 -0.57 31.95
C VAL A 41 0.57 -0.64 32.93
N ALA A 42 -0.68 -0.66 32.44
CA ALA A 42 -1.89 -0.72 33.27
C ALA A 42 -2.25 -2.16 33.71
N GLY A 43 -1.71 -3.18 33.05
CA GLY A 43 -1.95 -4.58 33.40
C GLY A 43 -1.25 -5.00 34.70
N TYR A 44 -2.00 -5.64 35.61
CA TYR A 44 -1.47 -6.32 36.80
C TYR A 44 -0.52 -7.46 36.35
N GLY A 45 0.78 -7.17 36.26
CA GLY A 45 1.80 -8.10 35.77
C GLY A 45 2.74 -7.56 34.69
N GLY A 46 2.65 -6.27 34.35
CA GLY A 46 3.54 -5.61 33.39
C GLY A 46 5.02 -5.82 33.74
N SER A 47 5.68 -6.72 33.02
CA SER A 47 7.11 -6.96 33.12
C SER A 47 7.87 -6.09 32.11
N ILE A 48 9.11 -5.73 32.42
CA ILE A 48 10.01 -5.06 31.46
C ILE A 48 10.16 -5.88 30.17
N GLY A 49 10.08 -7.21 30.25
CA GLY A 49 10.13 -8.10 29.08
C GLY A 49 8.93 -7.91 28.14
N THR A 50 7.72 -7.76 28.67
CA THR A 50 6.52 -7.50 27.87
C THR A 50 6.57 -6.13 27.18
N ALA A 51 7.04 -5.09 27.86
CA ALA A 51 7.21 -3.77 27.24
C ALA A 51 8.25 -3.83 26.09
N PHE A 52 9.36 -4.54 26.29
CA PHE A 52 10.39 -4.70 25.27
C PHE A 52 9.88 -5.44 24.02
N MET A 53 9.08 -6.50 24.22
CA MET A 53 8.45 -7.25 23.12
C MET A 53 7.45 -6.41 22.33
N ILE A 54 6.68 -5.54 23.00
CA ILE A 54 5.73 -4.64 22.32
C ILE A 54 6.46 -3.61 21.47
N VAL A 55 7.55 -3.02 21.98
CA VAL A 55 8.38 -2.08 21.21
C VAL A 55 8.98 -2.77 19.99
N MET A 56 9.58 -3.96 20.17
CA MET A 56 10.13 -4.74 19.05
C MET A 56 9.05 -5.14 18.05
N GLY A 57 7.89 -5.63 18.51
CA GLY A 57 6.77 -5.99 17.64
C GLY A 57 6.24 -4.81 16.84
N THR A 58 6.17 -3.62 17.45
CA THR A 58 5.73 -2.39 16.77
C THR A 58 6.73 -1.98 15.69
N LEU A 59 8.04 -2.06 15.97
CA LEU A 59 9.10 -1.77 14.99
C LEU A 59 9.05 -2.73 13.80
N VAL A 60 8.95 -4.04 14.06
CA VAL A 60 8.85 -5.06 13.01
C VAL A 60 7.59 -4.84 12.17
N THR A 61 6.45 -4.55 12.81
CA THR A 61 5.19 -4.26 12.11
C THR A 61 5.31 -3.03 11.22
N LEU A 62 5.99 -1.98 11.69
CA LEU A 62 6.21 -0.76 10.91
C LEU A 62 7.09 -1.01 9.68
N ILE A 63 8.15 -1.81 9.82
CA ILE A 63 9.00 -2.22 8.69
C ILE A 63 8.20 -3.07 7.71
N PHE A 64 7.44 -4.05 8.21
CA PHE A 64 6.62 -4.92 7.37
C PHE A 64 5.57 -4.11 6.58
N TRP A 65 4.94 -3.12 7.23
CA TRP A 65 4.00 -2.21 6.59
C TRP A 65 4.64 -1.40 5.46
N ARG A 66 5.87 -0.89 5.67
CA ARG A 66 6.65 -0.19 4.63
C ARG A 66 6.86 -1.08 3.40
N VAL A 67 7.33 -2.31 3.62
CA VAL A 67 7.58 -3.27 2.54
C VAL A 67 6.28 -3.61 1.81
N PHE A 68 5.18 -3.82 2.54
CA PHE A 68 3.89 -4.13 1.92
C PHE A 68 3.37 -2.97 1.07
N CYS A 69 3.45 -1.73 1.55
CA CYS A 69 3.07 -0.55 0.78
C CYS A 69 3.95 -0.36 -0.47
N GLU A 70 5.25 -0.63 -0.35
CA GLU A 70 6.19 -0.54 -1.48
C GLU A 70 5.90 -1.61 -2.53
N LEU A 71 5.57 -2.84 -2.11
CA LEU A 71 5.18 -3.93 -3.01
C LEU A 71 3.86 -3.60 -3.73
N ALA A 72 2.87 -3.06 -3.02
CA ALA A 72 1.60 -2.63 -3.62
C ALA A 72 1.82 -1.52 -4.67
N PHE A 73 2.71 -0.56 -4.39
CA PHE A 73 3.09 0.49 -5.33
C PHE A 73 3.82 -0.07 -6.55
N LEU A 74 4.80 -0.94 -6.33
CA LEU A 74 5.60 -1.55 -7.39
C LEU A 74 4.74 -2.41 -8.32
N LEU A 75 3.86 -3.25 -7.77
CA LEU A 75 2.96 -4.10 -8.55
C LEU A 75 2.04 -3.27 -9.44
N PHE A 76 1.52 -2.16 -8.92
CA PHE A 76 0.68 -1.29 -9.72
C PHE A 76 1.44 -0.49 -10.76
N ALA A 77 2.66 -0.05 -10.44
CA ALA A 77 3.55 0.58 -11.40
C ALA A 77 3.84 -0.39 -12.57
N ILE A 78 4.11 -1.66 -12.29
CA ILE A 78 4.33 -2.69 -13.31
C ILE A 78 3.06 -2.87 -14.17
N HIS A 79 1.89 -2.99 -13.55
CA HIS A 79 0.62 -3.14 -14.28
C HIS A 79 0.35 -1.96 -15.23
N ASP A 80 0.62 -0.74 -14.78
CA ASP A 80 0.49 0.48 -15.60
C ASP A 80 1.48 0.48 -16.78
N ARG A 81 2.74 0.10 -16.56
CA ARG A 81 3.75 -0.02 -17.63
C ARG A 81 3.42 -1.06 -18.69
N LEU A 82 2.82 -2.19 -18.31
CA LEU A 82 2.42 -3.23 -19.28
C LEU A 82 1.21 -2.81 -20.12
N GLY A 83 0.34 -1.93 -19.62
CA GLY A 83 -0.81 -1.39 -20.35
C GLY A 83 -0.43 -0.45 -21.52
N GLU A 84 0.75 0.17 -21.47
CA GLU A 84 1.26 1.06 -22.53
C GLU A 84 1.88 0.33 -23.73
N LEU A 85 2.14 -0.99 -23.62
CA LEU A 85 2.62 -1.80 -24.74
C LEU A 85 1.47 -2.20 -25.68
N LYS A 86 0.60 -1.27 -26.05
CA LYS A 86 -0.29 -1.45 -27.20
C LYS A 86 0.57 -1.17 -28.44
N PRO A 87 0.87 -2.18 -29.28
CA PRO A 87 1.68 -1.95 -30.46
C PRO A 87 0.93 -1.01 -31.39
N THR A 88 1.46 0.20 -31.55
CA THR A 88 1.22 1.03 -32.71
C THR A 88 1.68 0.24 -33.94
N ARG A 89 0.77 -0.56 -34.50
CA ARG A 89 0.89 -1.07 -35.87
C ARG A 89 0.50 0.08 -36.79
N GLU A 90 1.33 1.11 -36.87
CA GLU A 90 1.27 2.04 -37.99
C GLU A 90 1.92 1.32 -39.17
N ARG A 91 1.04 0.81 -40.03
CA ARG A 91 1.11 0.85 -41.49
C ARG A 91 2.44 1.35 -42.07
N GLY A 92 3.12 0.47 -42.79
CA GLY A 92 4.28 0.81 -43.60
C GLY A 92 4.66 -0.34 -44.51
N ASP A 93 3.70 -0.88 -45.26
CA ASP A 93 3.97 -1.71 -46.45
C ASP A 93 2.67 -1.93 -47.25
N GLU A 94 2.07 -0.84 -47.73
CA GLU A 94 1.24 -0.89 -48.95
C GLU A 94 1.57 0.30 -49.86
N ASP A 95 2.85 0.69 -49.87
CA ASP A 95 3.45 1.39 -51.00
C ASP A 95 3.82 0.33 -52.06
N GLY A 96 2.85 -0.52 -52.38
CA GLY A 96 2.88 -1.48 -53.47
C GLY A 96 2.60 -0.75 -54.77
N HIS A 97 3.65 -0.10 -55.25
CA HIS A 97 4.00 0.06 -56.66
C HIS A 97 3.01 -0.56 -57.67
N SER A 98 2.56 0.27 -58.62
CA SER A 98 2.19 0.01 -60.05
C SER A 98 0.80 0.53 -60.42
#